data_AF-A0A6P0SL79-F1
#
_entry.id   AF-A0A6P0SL79-F1
#
_cell.length_a   1.000
_cell.length_b   1.000
_cell.length_c   1.000
_cell.angle_alpha   90.00
_cell.angle_beta   90.00
_cell.angle_gamma   90.00
#
_symmetry.space_group_name_H-M   'P 1'
#
loop_
_entity.id
_entity.type
_entity.pdbx_description
1 polymer ?
#
loop_
_entity_poly.entity_id
_entity_poly.type
_entity_poly.pdbx_seq_one_letter_code
_entity_poly.pdbx_strand_id
1 'polypeptide(L)'
;MHPEVPPDNNLAERCLRLAVTKRKVSGGYRSLERFENTARLLTVVQTCRSQQRCVVNFFAEALRAHIGRDMGFPSLIPIFTT
;
A
#
# COMPACT_ATOMS: atom_id res chain seq x y z
N MET A 1 -6.97 2.01 -29.22
CA MET A 1 -7.53 2.74 -28.06
C MET A 1 -8.02 1.71 -27.06
N HIS A 2 -7.91 1.97 -25.76
CA HIS A 2 -8.33 1.09 -24.66
C HIS A 2 -9.62 1.67 -24.04
N PRO A 3 -10.82 1.31 -24.53
CA PRO A 3 -12.08 1.88 -24.05
C PRO A 3 -12.35 1.56 -22.56
N GLU A 4 -11.72 0.51 -22.05
CA GLU A 4 -11.79 0.07 -20.65
C GLU A 4 -11.03 0.99 -19.69
N VAL A 5 -10.13 1.84 -20.19
CA VAL A 5 -9.38 2.80 -19.38
C VAL A 5 -10.08 4.16 -19.48
N PRO A 6 -10.59 4.72 -18.35
CA PRO A 6 -11.18 6.05 -18.34
C PRO A 6 -10.20 7.11 -18.89
N PRO A 7 -10.67 8.14 -19.61
CA PRO A 7 -9.82 9.19 -20.19
C PRO A 7 -9.38 10.23 -19.13
N ASP A 8 -9.28 9.83 -17.87
CA ASP A 8 -8.93 10.70 -16.74
C ASP A 8 -7.83 10.07 -15.86
N ASN A 9 -7.29 10.86 -14.94
CA ASN A 9 -6.23 10.45 -14.02
C ASN A 9 -6.76 10.14 -12.60
N ASN A 10 -8.08 10.00 -12.42
CA ASN A 10 -8.71 9.97 -11.09
C ASN A 10 -8.16 8.85 -10.21
N LEU A 11 -7.90 7.67 -10.82
CA LEU A 11 -7.33 6.53 -10.12
C LEU A 11 -5.92 6.85 -9.60
N ALA A 12 -5.06 7.39 -10.47
CA ALA A 12 -3.68 7.76 -10.11
C ALA A 12 -3.67 8.81 -9.00
N GLU A 13 -4.52 9.85 -9.10
CA GLU A 13 -4.62 10.88 -8.06
C GLU A 13 -5.10 10.32 -6.72
N ARG A 14 -6.11 9.43 -6.72
CA ARG A 14 -6.61 8.77 -5.50
C ARG A 14 -5.52 7.96 -4.82
N CYS A 15 -4.71 7.23 -5.58
CA CYS A 15 -3.59 6.46 -5.04
C CYS A 15 -2.53 7.36 -4.38
N LEU A 16 -2.20 8.50 -5.00
CA LEU A 16 -1.16 9.41 -4.49
C LEU A 16 -1.64 10.33 -3.36
N ARG A 17 -2.94 10.64 -3.29
CA ARG A 17 -3.50 11.65 -2.38
C ARG A 17 -3.11 11.44 -0.92
N LEU A 18 -3.11 10.19 -0.46
CA LEU A 18 -2.73 9.87 0.93
C LEU A 18 -1.27 10.25 1.21
N ALA A 19 -0.35 9.87 0.33
CA ALA A 19 1.07 10.14 0.49
C ALA A 19 1.38 11.65 0.41
N VAL A 20 0.76 12.36 -0.54
CA VAL A 20 0.91 13.81 -0.70
C VAL A 20 0.38 14.55 0.53
N THR A 21 -0.83 14.20 1.00
CA THR A 21 -1.43 14.80 2.19
C THR A 21 -0.57 14.55 3.43
N LYS A 22 -0.11 13.31 3.62
CA LYS A 22 0.77 12.94 4.73
C LYS A 22 2.07 13.74 4.71
N ARG A 23 2.70 13.89 3.54
CA ARG A 23 3.93 14.69 3.38
C ARG A 23 3.68 16.16 3.72
N LYS A 24 2.56 16.72 3.24
CA LYS A 24 2.18 18.13 3.50
C LYS A 24 1.96 18.38 5.00
N VAL A 25 1.20 17.53 5.67
CA VAL A 25 0.86 17.69 7.10
C VAL A 25 2.07 17.46 8.00
N SER A 26 2.95 16.50 7.66
CA SER A 26 4.10 16.17 8.52
C SER A 26 5.39 16.96 8.20
N GLY A 27 5.40 17.80 7.17
CA GLY A 27 6.62 18.47 6.70
C GLY A 27 7.66 17.56 6.02
N GLY A 28 7.28 16.32 5.66
CA GLY A 28 8.19 15.35 5.03
C GLY A 28 9.20 14.70 5.99
N TYR A 29 10.35 14.27 5.46
CA TYR A 29 11.41 13.57 6.18
C TYR A 29 12.78 14.16 5.83
N ARG A 30 13.68 14.23 6.81
CA ARG A 30 15.09 14.66 6.61
C ARG A 30 16.06 13.49 6.34
N SER A 31 15.59 12.24 6.50
CA SER A 31 16.34 11.01 6.23
C SER A 31 15.65 10.23 5.12
N LEU A 32 16.44 9.77 4.15
CA LEU A 32 15.96 8.94 3.04
C LEU A 32 15.37 7.62 3.55
N GLU A 33 16.02 6.98 4.51
CA GLU A 33 15.56 5.73 5.11
C GLU A 33 14.15 5.88 5.73
N ARG A 34 13.90 6.96 6.47
CA ARG A 34 12.58 7.23 7.05
C ARG A 34 11.52 7.50 5.98
N PHE A 35 11.92 8.17 4.90
CA PHE A 35 11.06 8.39 3.75
C PHE A 35 10.68 7.05 3.09
N GLU A 36 11.65 6.18 2.81
CA GLU A 36 11.42 4.86 2.20
C GLU A 36 10.54 3.97 3.07
N ASN A 37 10.82 3.88 4.37
CA ASN A 37 10.02 3.07 5.29
C ASN A 37 8.56 3.52 5.31
N THR A 38 8.31 4.83 5.27
CA THR A 38 6.96 5.37 5.18
C THR A 38 6.32 5.08 3.83
N ALA A 39 7.08 5.21 2.74
CA ALA A 39 6.59 4.90 1.40
C ALA A 39 6.14 3.43 1.32
N ARG A 40 6.91 2.49 1.87
CA ARG A 40 6.54 1.06 1.96
C ARG A 40 5.23 0.85 2.72
N LEU A 41 5.06 1.49 3.87
CA LEU A 41 3.82 1.40 4.65
C LEU A 41 2.61 1.96 3.88
N LEU A 42 2.78 3.10 3.21
CA LEU A 42 1.72 3.72 2.41
C LEU A 42 1.35 2.86 1.19
N THR A 43 2.33 2.19 0.58
CA THR A 43 2.07 1.20 -0.48
C THR A 43 1.20 0.07 0.04
N VAL A 44 1.55 -0.57 1.17
CA VAL A 44 0.73 -1.63 1.78
C VAL A 44 -0.69 -1.14 2.04
N VAL A 45 -0.85 0.05 2.65
CA VAL A 45 -2.16 0.63 2.96
C VAL A 45 -2.99 0.84 1.68
N GLN A 46 -2.41 1.45 0.65
CA GLN A 46 -3.12 1.74 -0.60
C GLN A 46 -3.49 0.46 -1.36
N THR A 47 -2.56 -0.50 -1.45
CA THR A 47 -2.81 -1.77 -2.13
C THR A 47 -3.88 -2.61 -1.41
N CYS A 48 -3.84 -2.68 -0.07
CA CYS A 48 -4.90 -3.35 0.68
C CYS A 48 -6.27 -2.67 0.46
N ARG A 49 -6.32 -1.33 0.49
CA ARG A 49 -7.57 -0.59 0.21
C ARG A 49 -8.09 -0.84 -1.20
N SER A 50 -7.23 -0.85 -2.22
CA SER A 50 -7.65 -1.13 -3.60
C SER A 50 -8.14 -2.56 -3.78
N GLN A 51 -7.63 -3.50 -2.99
CA GLN A 51 -8.05 -4.91 -2.97
C GLN A 51 -9.22 -5.17 -2.02
N GLN A 52 -9.80 -4.15 -1.37
CA GLN A 52 -10.82 -4.29 -0.34
C GLN A 52 -10.41 -5.22 0.83
N ARG A 53 -9.11 -5.28 1.14
CA ARG A 53 -8.54 -6.07 2.23
C ARG A 53 -8.33 -5.21 3.48
N CYS A 54 -8.53 -5.82 4.65
CA CYS A 54 -8.24 -5.16 5.92
C CYS A 54 -6.72 -4.98 6.12
N VAL A 55 -6.28 -3.72 6.14
CA VAL A 55 -4.86 -3.34 6.31
C VAL A 55 -4.30 -3.83 7.64
N VAL A 56 -5.08 -3.74 8.73
CA VAL A 56 -4.65 -4.14 10.07
C VAL A 56 -4.40 -5.65 10.12
N ASN A 57 -5.26 -6.45 9.50
CA ASN A 57 -5.08 -7.90 9.42
C ASN A 57 -3.82 -8.25 8.63
N PHE A 58 -3.58 -7.57 7.49
CA PHE A 58 -2.37 -7.77 6.69
C PHE A 58 -1.09 -7.51 7.49
N PHE A 59 -1.03 -6.40 8.24
CA PHE A 59 0.13 -6.12 9.09
C PHE A 59 0.27 -7.14 10.23
N ALA A 60 -0.83 -7.59 10.82
CA ALA A 60 -0.79 -8.60 11.87
C ALA A 60 -0.29 -9.96 11.35
N GLU A 61 -0.69 -10.37 10.14
CA GLU A 61 -0.16 -11.55 9.45
C GLU A 61 1.33 -11.41 9.15
N ALA A 62 1.74 -10.27 8.58
CA ALA A 62 3.14 -9.99 8.26
C ALA A 62 4.03 -10.02 9.51
N LEU A 63 3.56 -9.45 10.63
CA LEU A 63 4.27 -9.45 11.90
C LEU A 63 4.38 -10.86 12.49
N ARG A 64 3.29 -11.64 12.44
CA ARG A 64 3.31 -13.04 12.92
C ARG A 64 4.28 -13.91 12.11
N ALA A 65 4.31 -13.74 10.78
CA ALA A 65 5.27 -14.42 9.91
C ALA A 65 6.72 -14.00 10.24
N HIS A 66 6.95 -12.70 10.49
CA HIS A 66 8.28 -12.20 10.85
C HIS A 66 8.80 -12.74 12.19
N ILE A 67 7.93 -12.98 13.18
CA ILE A 67 8.30 -13.48 14.52
C ILE A 67 8.49 -15.02 14.52
N GLY A 68 8.30 -15.71 13.40
CA GLY A 68 8.61 -17.14 13.28
C GLY A 68 7.51 -18.09 13.72
N ARG A 69 6.24 -17.68 13.66
CA ARG A 69 5.14 -18.65 13.60
C ARG A 69 5.06 -19.13 12.15
N ASP A 70 5.03 -20.45 11.89
CA ASP A 70 5.02 -21.18 10.58
C ASP A 70 3.95 -20.73 9.55
N MET A 71 3.76 -19.43 9.37
CA MET A 71 2.87 -18.80 8.41
C MET A 71 3.73 -18.15 7.33
N GLY A 72 3.43 -18.48 6.07
CA GLY A 72 4.02 -17.79 4.93
C GLY A 72 3.73 -16.28 4.98
N PHE A 73 4.65 -15.46 4.46
CA PHE A 73 4.44 -14.03 4.39
C PHE A 73 3.19 -13.70 3.54
N PRO A 74 2.29 -12.83 4.01
CA PRO A 74 1.13 -12.44 3.23
C PRO A 74 1.58 -11.67 1.98
N SER A 75 1.01 -12.01 0.82
CA SER A 75 1.31 -11.33 -0.43
C SER A 75 0.37 -10.16 -0.69
N LEU A 76 0.92 -9.08 -1.27
CA LEU A 76 0.14 -7.99 -1.86
C LEU A 76 -0.20 -8.24 -3.33
N ILE A 77 0.35 -9.27 -3.95
CA ILE A 77 0.02 -9.65 -5.33
C ILE A 77 -1.28 -10.45 -5.28
N PRO A 78 -2.35 -10.02 -5.98
CA PRO A 78 -3.59 -10.78 -6.03
C PRO A 78 -3.36 -12.15 -6.66
N ILE A 79 -3.99 -13.19 -6.10
CA ILE A 79 -4.07 -14.50 -6.75
C ILE A 79 -5.33 -14.45 -7.61
N PHE A 80 -5.16 -14.40 -8.93
CA PHE A 80 -6.27 -14.52 -9.85
C PHE A 80 -6.62 -16.00 -9.97
N THR A 81 -7.80 -16.38 -9.46
CA THR A 81 -8.37 -17.71 -9.74
C THR A 81 -9.08 -17.62 -11.08
N THR A 82 -8.66 -18.46 -12.03
CA THR A 82 -9.19 -18.54 -13.39
C THR A 82 -10.63 -19.04 -13.43
#